data_AF-T1FJ87-F1
#
_entry.id   AF-T1FJ87-F1
#
_cell.length_a   1.000
_cell.length_b   1.000
_cell.length_c   1.000
_cell.angle_alpha   90.00
_cell.angle_beta   90.00
_cell.angle_gamma   90.00
#
_symmetry.space_group_name_H-M   'P 1'
#
loop_
_entity.id
_entity.type
_entity.pdbx_description
1 polymer ?
#
loop_
_entity_poly.entity_id
_entity_poly.type
_entity_poly.pdbx_seq_one_letter_code
_entity_poly.pdbx_strand_id
1 'polypeptide(L)'
;MSIKGCQFARNMEDKDAIQCFQCQLAFHQDCVGISKSAFKVISSVSNIKWYCDECMKLLPDVKSLNKAVRDSNDTLNTRIDKIDESNNLLRSELEAIKSLIQRNVDGAERFDGTVLSTELCNLKNDLNKSFADAVRCEVKKNIELVNDEVKSVQKTLTNVNDMKERENNIMMFNLQETDDDKDRVKGIIKKLSSEVKDQDIKRIVRLGPKAETKIRPVLIEMRSCAIKDLVLKNSFKLKTMHEDLDKVWISHDLTVDQRAELKKLIDEAKSRKISCPGIADDAGGGSLFSCGDYDSCGCGICSGGDGCGGNVNGGGNDGGICGGGNGCGGNDSGSGNDGGICDCDDGCNGNDKNGSNDREVTKKDSELKLQLGPFNSSSADTLLDLFNSEIVRIVDMVAPCRYVKSTHTQILVKSS
;
A
#
# COMPACT_ATOMS: atom_id res chain seq x y z
N MET A 1 -118.05 26.64 56.96
CA MET A 1 -116.71 27.19 57.25
C MET A 1 -116.09 27.50 55.89
N SER A 2 -115.51 28.67 55.61
CA SER A 2 -115.15 29.02 54.21
C SER A 2 -114.20 28.01 53.55
N ILE A 3 -114.62 27.44 52.43
CA ILE A 3 -113.80 26.54 51.61
C ILE A 3 -112.67 27.33 50.97
N LYS A 4 -111.42 27.00 51.35
CA LYS A 4 -110.21 27.77 51.02
C LYS A 4 -109.90 27.88 49.51
N GLY A 5 -110.49 27.04 48.65
CA GLY A 5 -110.30 27.08 47.20
C GLY A 5 -111.39 27.81 46.41
N CYS A 6 -112.52 28.22 47.00
CA CYS A 6 -113.58 28.95 46.29
C CYS A 6 -113.65 30.44 46.70
N GLN A 7 -113.75 31.35 45.71
CA GLN A 7 -113.83 32.79 45.91
C GLN A 7 -115.25 33.30 46.30
N PHE A 8 -116.29 32.45 46.23
CA PHE A 8 -117.65 32.80 46.62
C PHE A 8 -117.98 32.35 48.05
N ALA A 9 -118.04 33.31 48.97
CA ALA A 9 -118.45 33.12 50.36
C ALA A 9 -119.96 33.40 50.53
N ARG A 10 -120.83 32.57 49.95
CA ARG A 10 -122.29 32.61 50.22
C ARG A 10 -122.75 31.28 50.82
N ASN A 11 -123.53 31.39 51.90
CA ASN A 11 -124.11 30.35 52.76
C ASN A 11 -124.60 29.08 52.04
N MET A 12 -123.71 28.13 51.76
CA MET A 12 -124.03 26.74 51.42
C MET A 12 -123.37 25.81 52.46
N GLU A 13 -124.04 24.72 52.82
CA GLU A 13 -123.50 23.72 53.75
C GLU A 13 -122.21 23.09 53.18
N ASP A 14 -121.18 22.90 54.02
CA ASP A 14 -119.85 22.33 53.67
C ASP A 14 -119.88 20.89 53.09
N LYS A 15 -121.07 20.31 52.87
CA LYS A 15 -121.27 18.90 52.45
C LYS A 15 -121.08 18.63 50.95
N ASP A 16 -121.06 19.68 50.13
CA ASP A 16 -120.97 19.56 48.66
C ASP A 16 -119.61 20.10 48.14
N ALA A 17 -118.50 19.56 48.66
CA ALA A 17 -117.13 20.00 48.32
C ALA A 17 -116.28 18.89 47.68
N ILE A 18 -115.54 19.22 46.61
CA ILE A 18 -114.60 18.33 45.92
C ILE A 18 -113.15 18.76 46.12
N GLN A 19 -112.22 17.81 46.29
CA GLN A 19 -110.81 18.10 46.50
C GLN A 19 -109.97 17.80 45.23
N CYS A 20 -109.13 18.75 44.83
CA CYS A 20 -108.17 18.55 43.74
C CYS A 20 -107.06 17.59 44.17
N PHE A 21 -106.81 16.55 43.37
CA PHE A 21 -105.78 15.55 43.65
C PHE A 21 -104.34 16.11 43.62
N GLN A 22 -104.09 17.13 42.80
CA GLN A 22 -102.74 17.70 42.64
C GLN A 22 -102.40 18.74 43.73
N CYS A 23 -103.22 19.79 43.87
CA CYS A 23 -102.94 20.86 44.85
C CYS A 23 -103.61 20.65 46.22
N GLN A 24 -104.42 19.60 46.36
CA GLN A 24 -105.12 19.25 47.61
C GLN A 24 -106.09 20.33 48.12
N LEU A 25 -106.40 21.36 47.33
CA LEU A 25 -107.40 22.38 47.65
C LEU A 25 -108.83 21.85 47.44
N ALA A 26 -109.75 22.25 48.32
CA ALA A 26 -111.17 21.93 48.24
C ALA A 26 -111.95 23.06 47.55
N PHE A 27 -112.98 22.70 46.79
CA PHE A 27 -113.83 23.60 46.01
C PHE A 27 -115.29 23.20 46.19
N HIS A 28 -116.23 24.16 46.29
CA HIS A 28 -117.65 23.80 46.25
C HIS A 28 -117.99 23.23 44.87
N GLN A 29 -118.79 22.17 44.84
CA GLN A 29 -119.25 21.52 43.62
C GLN A 29 -119.79 22.52 42.59
N ASP A 30 -120.65 23.44 43.04
CA ASP A 30 -121.28 24.45 42.18
C ASP A 30 -120.28 25.53 41.72
N CYS A 31 -119.24 25.85 42.52
CA CYS A 31 -118.20 26.82 42.14
C CYS A 31 -117.35 26.32 40.97
N VAL A 32 -117.19 25.01 40.81
CA VAL A 32 -116.38 24.38 39.75
C VAL A 32 -117.23 23.74 38.65
N GLY A 33 -118.53 24.03 38.62
CA GLY A 33 -119.43 23.61 37.54
C GLY A 33 -119.71 22.11 37.48
N ILE A 34 -119.55 21.38 38.58
CA ILE A 34 -119.85 19.95 38.64
C ILE A 34 -121.34 19.76 38.95
N SER A 35 -122.02 18.88 38.22
CA SER A 35 -123.42 18.55 38.52
C SER A 35 -123.51 17.64 39.74
N LYS A 36 -124.63 17.70 40.48
CA LYS A 36 -124.87 16.84 41.66
C LYS A 36 -124.74 15.34 41.35
N SER A 37 -125.15 14.92 40.15
CA SER A 37 -124.99 13.55 39.68
C SER A 37 -123.52 13.18 39.44
N ALA A 38 -122.74 14.06 38.82
CA ALA A 38 -121.30 13.84 38.58
C ALA A 38 -120.49 13.84 39.89
N PHE A 39 -120.79 14.74 40.82
CA PHE A 39 -120.14 14.79 42.13
C PHE A 39 -120.34 13.51 42.93
N LYS A 40 -121.56 12.95 42.91
CA LYS A 40 -121.86 11.67 43.56
C LYS A 40 -121.01 10.55 42.99
N VAL A 41 -120.82 10.49 41.67
CA VAL A 41 -119.97 9.48 41.02
C VAL A 41 -118.51 9.67 41.41
N ILE A 42 -117.98 10.89 41.27
CA ILE A 42 -116.57 11.17 41.56
C ILE A 42 -116.25 10.90 43.05
N SER A 43 -117.15 11.24 43.96
CA SER A 43 -116.95 11.07 45.41
C SER A 43 -117.18 9.64 45.88
N SER A 44 -117.98 8.83 45.17
CA SER A 44 -118.27 7.43 45.54
C SER A 44 -117.21 6.45 45.05
N VAL A 45 -116.30 6.89 44.18
CA VAL A 45 -115.40 6.01 43.42
C VAL A 45 -113.95 6.43 43.67
N SER A 46 -113.20 5.61 44.42
CA SER A 46 -111.82 5.94 44.84
C SER A 46 -110.79 5.96 43.70
N ASN A 47 -111.09 5.34 42.56
CA ASN A 47 -110.22 5.33 41.38
C ASN A 47 -110.42 6.52 40.43
N ILE A 48 -111.36 7.43 40.72
CA ILE A 48 -111.54 8.65 39.94
C ILE A 48 -110.87 9.80 40.70
N LYS A 49 -109.91 10.45 40.06
CA LYS A 49 -109.20 11.62 40.60
C LYS A 49 -109.64 12.87 39.87
N TRP A 50 -110.06 13.87 40.62
CA TRP A 50 -110.41 15.17 40.06
C TRP A 50 -109.24 16.15 40.20
N TYR A 51 -109.06 17.02 39.22
CA TYR A 51 -108.03 18.05 39.18
C TYR A 51 -108.70 19.40 38.97
N CYS A 52 -108.30 20.42 39.71
CA CYS A 52 -108.78 21.78 39.47
C CYS A 52 -108.19 22.34 38.17
N ASP A 53 -108.88 23.33 37.59
CA ASP A 53 -108.49 23.94 36.33
C ASP A 53 -107.06 24.50 36.34
N GLU A 54 -106.63 25.10 37.45
CA GLU A 54 -105.26 25.60 37.59
C GLU A 54 -104.21 24.47 37.56
N CYS A 55 -104.51 23.31 38.16
CA CYS A 55 -103.61 22.16 38.08
C CYS A 55 -103.66 21.47 36.72
N MET A 56 -104.82 21.45 36.06
CA MET A 56 -104.96 20.95 34.70
C MET A 56 -104.13 21.78 33.70
N LYS A 57 -104.00 23.10 33.92
CA LYS A 57 -103.13 23.98 33.11
C LYS A 57 -101.63 23.70 33.29
N LEU A 58 -101.22 23.09 34.40
CA LEU A 58 -99.81 22.75 34.67
C LEU A 58 -99.39 21.41 34.05
N LEU A 59 -100.35 20.57 33.60
CA LEU A 59 -100.01 19.36 32.88
C LEU A 59 -99.39 19.75 31.54
N PRO A 60 -98.18 19.29 31.21
CA PRO A 60 -97.58 19.59 29.93
C PRO A 60 -98.50 19.07 28.83
N ASP A 61 -98.86 19.97 27.93
CA ASP A 61 -99.63 19.65 26.74
C ASP A 61 -98.96 18.48 26.01
N VAL A 62 -99.69 17.37 25.85
CA VAL A 62 -99.18 16.12 25.27
C VAL A 62 -98.59 16.36 23.87
N LYS A 63 -99.11 17.36 23.14
CA LYS A 63 -98.60 17.76 21.83
C LYS A 63 -97.20 18.37 21.91
N SER A 64 -96.93 19.14 22.97
CA SER A 64 -95.63 19.76 23.25
C SER A 64 -94.58 18.72 23.67
N LEU A 65 -94.96 17.75 24.51
CA LEU A 65 -94.09 16.61 24.85
C LEU A 65 -93.76 15.76 23.62
N ASN A 66 -94.77 15.42 22.81
CA ASN A 66 -94.56 14.68 21.56
C ASN A 66 -93.64 15.41 20.58
N LYS A 67 -93.71 16.75 20.54
CA LYS A 67 -92.79 17.55 19.73
C LYS A 67 -91.35 17.43 20.25
N ALA A 68 -91.13 17.62 21.55
CA ALA A 68 -89.80 17.51 22.15
C ALA A 68 -89.16 16.13 21.94
N VAL A 69 -89.94 15.05 22.05
CA VAL A 69 -89.46 13.69 21.79
C VAL A 69 -89.07 13.51 20.32
N ARG A 70 -89.90 14.01 19.37
CA ARG A 70 -89.55 13.98 17.94
C ARG A 70 -88.29 14.76 17.63
N ASP A 71 -88.19 16.00 18.10
CA ASP A 71 -87.02 16.86 17.87
C ASP A 71 -85.74 16.20 18.44
N SER A 72 -85.84 15.54 19.60
CA SER A 72 -84.73 14.77 20.18
C SER A 72 -84.39 13.53 19.36
N ASN A 73 -85.39 12.81 18.84
CA ASN A 73 -85.17 11.63 18.00
C ASN A 73 -84.52 12.01 16.67
N ASP A 74 -84.96 13.10 16.05
CA ASP A 74 -84.35 13.64 14.83
C ASP A 74 -82.90 14.06 15.08
N THR A 75 -82.62 14.65 16.24
CA THR A 75 -81.25 14.98 16.66
C THR A 75 -80.39 13.73 16.85
N LEU A 76 -80.94 12.67 17.45
CA LEU A 76 -80.23 11.40 17.64
C LEU A 76 -79.95 10.71 16.31
N ASN A 77 -80.93 10.63 15.41
CA ASN A 77 -80.76 10.07 14.08
C ASN A 77 -79.66 10.81 13.30
N THR A 78 -79.67 12.14 13.33
CA THR A 78 -78.62 12.96 12.70
C THR A 78 -77.22 12.65 13.26
N ARG A 79 -77.11 12.32 14.56
CA ARG A 79 -75.83 11.94 15.16
C ARG A 79 -75.41 10.52 14.79
N ILE A 80 -76.36 9.60 14.67
CA ILE A 80 -76.12 8.22 14.22
C ILE A 80 -75.59 8.25 12.78
N ASP A 81 -76.20 9.02 11.88
CA ASP A 81 -75.74 9.15 10.49
C ASP A 81 -74.28 9.64 10.41
N LYS A 82 -73.89 10.60 11.25
CA LYS A 82 -72.52 11.10 11.32
C LYS A 82 -71.52 10.06 11.85
N ILE A 83 -71.95 9.24 12.80
CA ILE A 83 -71.13 8.14 13.33
C ILE A 83 -70.93 7.09 12.24
N ASP A 84 -71.98 6.75 11.49
CA ASP A 84 -71.89 5.79 10.39
C ASP A 84 -71.00 6.29 9.25
N GLU A 85 -71.09 7.57 8.90
CA GLU A 85 -70.17 8.19 7.93
C GLU A 85 -68.71 8.12 8.40
N SER A 86 -68.46 8.45 9.68
CA SER A 86 -67.12 8.39 10.27
C SER A 86 -66.59 6.95 10.32
N ASN A 87 -67.43 5.97 10.66
CA ASN A 87 -67.06 4.56 10.70
C ASN A 87 -66.72 4.03 9.31
N ASN A 88 -67.45 4.45 8.28
CA ASN A 88 -67.15 4.10 6.88
C ASN A 88 -65.80 4.68 6.45
N LEU A 89 -65.51 5.93 6.80
CA LEU A 89 -64.21 6.56 6.52
C LEU A 89 -63.06 5.82 7.19
N LEU A 90 -63.18 5.53 8.50
CA LEU A 90 -62.19 4.78 9.27
C LEU A 90 -61.92 3.39 8.67
N ARG A 91 -62.97 2.71 8.20
CA ARG A 91 -62.83 1.41 7.56
C ARG A 91 -62.04 1.50 6.25
N SER A 92 -62.28 2.51 5.44
CA SER A 92 -61.52 2.75 4.20
C SER A 92 -60.05 3.09 4.49
N GLU A 93 -59.77 3.90 5.52
CA GLU A 93 -58.40 4.21 5.94
C GLU A 93 -57.67 2.96 6.45
N LEU A 94 -58.35 2.10 7.22
CA LEU A 94 -57.77 0.86 7.71
C LEU A 94 -57.41 -0.11 6.57
N GLU A 95 -58.27 -0.24 5.55
CA GLU A 95 -57.94 -1.06 4.38
C GLU A 95 -56.78 -0.48 3.57
N ALA A 96 -56.68 0.85 3.47
CA ALA A 96 -55.54 1.50 2.83
C ALA A 96 -54.23 1.20 3.58
N ILE A 97 -54.22 1.33 4.91
CA ILE A 97 -53.06 1.02 5.77
C ILE A 97 -52.68 -0.45 5.63
N LYS A 98 -53.66 -1.36 5.66
CA LYS A 98 -53.43 -2.80 5.47
C LYS A 98 -52.78 -3.11 4.13
N SER A 99 -53.22 -2.47 3.04
CA SER A 99 -52.60 -2.63 1.72
C SER A 99 -51.15 -2.14 1.66
N LEU A 100 -50.83 -1.06 2.38
CA LEU A 100 -49.47 -0.52 2.49
C LEU A 100 -48.56 -1.48 3.25
N ILE A 101 -49.04 -1.99 4.39
CA ILE A 101 -48.29 -2.97 5.19
C ILE A 101 -48.03 -4.23 4.38
N GLN A 102 -49.03 -4.76 3.67
CA GLN A 102 -48.86 -5.97 2.87
C GLN A 102 -47.80 -5.77 1.78
N ARG A 103 -47.84 -4.65 1.04
CA ARG A 103 -46.82 -4.34 0.03
C ARG A 103 -45.41 -4.25 0.61
N ASN A 104 -45.27 -3.69 1.82
CA ASN A 104 -43.97 -3.59 2.48
C ASN A 104 -43.47 -4.96 2.96
N VAL A 105 -44.37 -5.81 3.45
CA VAL A 105 -44.04 -7.20 3.84
C VAL A 105 -43.62 -8.01 2.61
N ASP A 106 -44.39 -7.95 1.52
CA ASP A 106 -44.06 -8.63 0.26
C ASP A 106 -42.72 -8.13 -0.31
N GLY A 107 -42.43 -6.84 -0.15
CA GLY A 107 -41.14 -6.23 -0.52
C GLY A 107 -39.98 -6.72 0.35
N ALA A 108 -40.21 -6.89 1.65
CA ALA A 108 -39.20 -7.41 2.58
C ALA A 108 -38.91 -8.90 2.36
N GLU A 109 -39.93 -9.73 2.06
CA GLU A 109 -39.74 -11.14 1.70
C GLU A 109 -38.99 -11.32 0.38
N ARG A 110 -39.13 -10.37 -0.56
CA ARG A 110 -38.35 -10.34 -1.81
C ARG A 110 -36.91 -9.86 -1.63
N PHE A 111 -36.57 -9.26 -0.48
CA PHE A 111 -35.20 -8.87 -0.17
C PHE A 111 -34.42 -10.11 0.30
N ASP A 112 -34.11 -10.98 -0.65
CA ASP A 112 -33.24 -12.11 -0.40
C ASP A 112 -31.79 -11.59 -0.28
N GLY A 113 -31.22 -11.69 0.92
CA GLY A 113 -29.85 -11.26 1.23
C GLY A 113 -28.79 -11.98 0.41
N THR A 114 -29.16 -12.95 -0.43
CA THR A 114 -28.28 -13.61 -1.41
C THR A 114 -27.62 -12.65 -2.38
N VAL A 115 -28.31 -11.61 -2.85
CA VAL A 115 -27.70 -10.61 -3.76
C VAL A 115 -26.59 -9.86 -3.04
N LEU A 116 -26.88 -9.34 -1.85
CA LEU A 116 -25.89 -8.64 -1.03
C LEU A 116 -24.71 -9.56 -0.66
N SER A 117 -25.01 -10.82 -0.31
CA SER A 117 -23.98 -11.82 0.01
C SER A 117 -23.11 -12.14 -1.19
N THR A 118 -23.67 -12.16 -2.40
CA THR A 118 -22.92 -12.44 -3.63
C THR A 118 -21.98 -11.29 -3.95
N GLU A 119 -22.47 -10.05 -3.88
CA GLU A 119 -21.65 -8.84 -4.05
C GLU A 119 -20.54 -8.77 -2.99
N LEU A 120 -20.84 -9.09 -1.73
CA LEU A 120 -19.84 -9.14 -0.66
C LEU A 120 -18.76 -10.20 -0.94
N CYS A 121 -19.15 -11.37 -1.46
CA CYS A 121 -18.22 -12.41 -1.85
C CYS A 121 -17.33 -12.00 -3.03
N ASN A 122 -17.90 -11.33 -4.03
CA ASN A 122 -17.15 -10.81 -5.18
C ASN A 122 -16.12 -9.77 -4.73
N LEU A 123 -16.56 -8.78 -3.94
CA LEU A 123 -15.68 -7.76 -3.38
C LEU A 123 -14.55 -8.35 -2.54
N LYS A 124 -14.87 -9.35 -1.69
CA LYS A 124 -13.86 -10.08 -0.90
C LYS A 124 -12.83 -10.77 -1.80
N ASN A 125 -13.28 -11.40 -2.88
CA ASN A 125 -12.38 -12.08 -3.81
C ASN A 125 -11.50 -11.10 -4.56
N ASP A 126 -12.03 -9.96 -4.98
CA ASP A 126 -11.27 -8.94 -5.71
C ASP A 126 -10.26 -8.25 -4.81
N LEU A 127 -10.61 -7.97 -3.55
CA LEU A 127 -9.68 -7.47 -2.55
C LEU A 127 -8.53 -8.45 -2.31
N ASN A 128 -8.85 -9.74 -2.15
CA ASN A 128 -7.82 -10.78 -1.96
C ASN A 128 -6.89 -10.89 -3.17
N LYS A 129 -7.43 -10.83 -4.40
CA LYS A 129 -6.62 -10.83 -5.63
C LYS A 129 -5.71 -9.60 -5.69
N SER A 130 -6.27 -8.40 -5.48
CA SER A 130 -5.53 -7.14 -5.53
C SER A 130 -4.41 -7.10 -4.49
N PHE A 131 -4.67 -7.54 -3.26
CA PHE A 131 -3.64 -7.63 -2.24
C PHE A 131 -2.56 -8.64 -2.62
N ALA A 132 -2.94 -9.83 -3.11
CA ALA A 132 -1.98 -10.84 -3.54
C ALA A 132 -1.13 -10.37 -4.72
N ASP A 133 -1.70 -9.63 -5.67
CA ASP A 133 -0.97 -9.00 -6.78
C ASP A 133 0.02 -7.94 -6.28
N ALA A 134 -0.39 -7.06 -5.37
CA ALA A 134 0.49 -6.05 -4.80
C ALA A 134 1.69 -6.67 -4.07
N VAL A 135 1.43 -7.69 -3.23
CA VAL A 135 2.50 -8.42 -2.52
C VAL A 135 3.41 -9.17 -3.51
N ARG A 136 2.85 -9.85 -4.52
CA ARG A 136 3.66 -10.53 -5.55
C ARG A 136 4.57 -9.57 -6.29
N CYS A 137 4.05 -8.41 -6.71
CA CYS A 137 4.82 -7.41 -7.43
C CYS A 137 5.99 -6.88 -6.59
N GLU A 138 5.73 -6.57 -5.32
CA GLU A 138 6.75 -6.03 -4.42
C GLU A 138 7.83 -7.07 -4.09
N VAL A 139 7.42 -8.30 -3.78
CA VAL A 139 8.34 -9.40 -3.51
C VAL A 139 9.19 -9.71 -4.74
N LYS A 140 8.61 -9.69 -5.95
CA LYS A 140 9.32 -9.93 -7.20
C LYS A 140 10.42 -8.89 -7.45
N LYS A 141 10.11 -7.59 -7.28
CA LYS A 141 11.11 -6.51 -7.42
C LYS A 141 12.27 -6.69 -6.45
N ASN A 142 11.98 -6.98 -5.19
CA ASN A 142 13.00 -7.16 -4.16
C ASN A 142 13.89 -8.39 -4.45
N ILE A 143 13.31 -9.50 -4.94
CA ILE A 143 14.07 -10.68 -5.36
C ILE A 143 14.99 -10.36 -6.55
N GLU A 144 14.52 -9.60 -7.53
CA GLU A 144 15.32 -9.20 -8.69
C GLU A 144 16.54 -8.35 -8.28
N LEU A 145 16.32 -7.36 -7.41
CA LEU A 145 17.41 -6.54 -6.86
C LEU A 145 18.45 -7.37 -6.11
N VAL A 146 18.01 -8.25 -5.20
CA VAL A 146 18.90 -9.13 -4.44
C VAL A 146 19.67 -10.07 -5.37
N ASN A 147 19.01 -10.62 -6.39
CA ASN A 147 19.67 -11.50 -7.36
C ASN A 147 20.78 -10.78 -8.14
N ASP A 148 20.56 -9.52 -8.53
CA ASP A 148 21.56 -8.76 -9.27
C ASP A 148 22.74 -8.36 -8.38
N GLU A 149 22.49 -8.00 -7.11
CA GLU A 149 23.54 -7.81 -6.11
C GLU A 149 24.35 -9.09 -5.87
N VAL A 150 23.68 -10.24 -5.70
CA VAL A 150 24.34 -11.54 -5.51
C VAL A 150 25.20 -11.91 -6.72
N LYS A 151 24.72 -11.68 -7.95
CA LYS A 151 25.55 -11.88 -9.17
C LYS A 151 26.78 -10.98 -9.18
N SER A 152 26.63 -9.71 -8.77
CA SER A 152 27.73 -8.75 -8.68
C SER A 152 28.78 -9.17 -7.65
N VAL A 153 28.33 -9.59 -6.46
CA VAL A 153 29.21 -10.11 -5.40
C VAL A 153 29.89 -11.39 -5.86
N GLN A 154 29.17 -12.31 -6.49
CA GLN A 154 29.73 -13.56 -7.01
C GLN A 154 30.82 -13.31 -8.06
N LYS A 155 30.60 -12.34 -8.97
CA LYS A 155 31.60 -11.93 -9.95
C LYS A 155 32.84 -11.36 -9.27
N THR A 156 32.66 -10.45 -8.32
CA THR A 156 33.76 -9.84 -7.55
C THR A 156 34.56 -10.90 -6.81
N LEU A 157 33.89 -11.85 -6.15
CA LEU A 157 34.53 -12.92 -5.39
C LEU A 157 35.34 -13.84 -6.30
N THR A 158 34.79 -14.20 -7.46
CA THR A 158 35.50 -15.00 -8.47
C THR A 158 36.77 -14.28 -8.94
N ASN A 159 36.66 -12.98 -9.23
CA ASN A 159 37.81 -12.17 -9.64
C ASN A 159 38.89 -12.06 -8.55
N VAL A 160 38.50 -11.85 -7.29
CA VAL A 160 39.43 -11.79 -6.15
C VAL A 160 40.12 -13.14 -5.94
N ASN A 161 39.40 -14.25 -6.05
CA ASN A 161 39.99 -15.58 -5.95
C ASN A 161 41.01 -15.84 -7.07
N ASP A 162 40.64 -15.55 -8.32
CA ASP A 162 41.54 -15.68 -9.48
C ASP A 162 42.80 -14.81 -9.33
N MET A 163 42.67 -13.59 -8.83
CA MET A 163 43.80 -12.72 -8.54
C MET A 163 44.71 -13.29 -7.46
N LYS A 164 44.12 -13.86 -6.40
CA LYS A 164 44.87 -14.44 -5.28
C LYS A 164 45.64 -15.70 -5.69
N GLU A 165 45.04 -16.56 -6.50
CA GLU A 165 45.72 -17.76 -7.03
C GLU A 165 46.92 -17.40 -7.94
N ARG A 166 46.88 -16.22 -8.57
CA ARG A 166 47.93 -15.72 -9.47
C ARG A 166 48.90 -14.74 -8.83
N GLU A 167 48.66 -14.31 -7.59
CA GLU A 167 49.38 -13.19 -6.97
C GLU A 167 50.89 -13.44 -6.90
N ASN A 168 51.28 -14.70 -6.69
CA ASN A 168 52.67 -15.15 -6.53
C ASN A 168 53.28 -15.69 -7.84
N ASN A 169 52.55 -15.58 -8.96
CA ASN A 169 52.96 -16.14 -10.23
C ASN A 169 53.75 -15.13 -11.07
N ILE A 170 54.73 -15.66 -11.78
CA ILE A 170 55.56 -14.95 -12.73
C ILE A 170 55.41 -15.60 -14.10
N MET A 171 55.25 -14.77 -15.12
CA MET A 171 55.23 -15.18 -16.51
C MET A 171 56.55 -14.84 -17.17
N MET A 172 57.25 -15.83 -17.70
CA MET A 172 58.46 -15.64 -18.51
C MET A 172 58.14 -15.95 -19.97
N PHE A 173 58.43 -15.00 -20.84
CA PHE A 173 58.12 -15.09 -22.27
C PHE A 173 59.40 -15.24 -23.09
N ASN A 174 59.24 -15.90 -24.24
CA ASN A 174 60.25 -16.00 -25.27
C ASN A 174 61.56 -16.71 -24.85
N LEU A 175 61.52 -17.49 -23.77
CA LEU A 175 62.61 -18.39 -23.40
C LEU A 175 62.61 -19.59 -24.36
N GLN A 176 63.69 -19.84 -25.08
CA GLN A 176 63.78 -20.97 -26.01
C GLN A 176 63.44 -22.31 -25.32
N GLU A 177 62.69 -23.19 -25.98
CA GLU A 177 62.27 -24.47 -25.40
C GLU A 177 63.42 -25.49 -25.39
N THR A 178 63.77 -25.99 -24.21
CA THR A 178 64.78 -27.03 -24.01
C THR A 178 64.31 -28.04 -22.95
N ASP A 179 64.87 -29.25 -22.95
CA ASP A 179 64.46 -30.30 -22.00
C ASP A 179 64.84 -29.98 -20.54
N ASP A 180 65.77 -29.05 -20.33
CA ASP A 180 66.30 -28.58 -19.04
C ASP A 180 65.66 -27.26 -18.55
N ASP A 181 64.48 -26.90 -19.08
CA ASP A 181 63.77 -25.65 -18.77
C ASP A 181 63.72 -25.32 -17.26
N LYS A 182 63.51 -26.32 -16.40
CA LYS A 182 63.42 -26.11 -14.95
C LYS A 182 64.73 -25.56 -14.37
N ASP A 183 65.86 -26.13 -14.73
CA ASP A 183 67.16 -25.74 -14.18
C ASP A 183 67.65 -24.44 -14.81
N ARG A 184 67.39 -24.25 -16.12
CA ARG A 184 67.66 -23.00 -16.82
C ARG A 184 66.87 -21.83 -16.23
N VAL A 185 65.57 -22.00 -15.98
CA VAL A 185 64.74 -20.97 -15.33
C VAL A 185 65.25 -20.66 -13.93
N LYS A 186 65.56 -21.67 -13.09
CA LYS A 186 66.16 -21.43 -11.77
C LYS A 186 67.49 -20.67 -11.86
N GLY A 187 68.34 -21.00 -12.82
CA GLY A 187 69.60 -20.31 -13.07
C GLY A 187 69.39 -18.84 -13.42
N ILE A 188 68.41 -18.53 -14.28
CA ILE A 188 68.04 -17.15 -14.63
C ILE A 188 67.53 -16.40 -13.39
N ILE A 189 66.60 -16.99 -12.63
CA ILE A 189 66.04 -16.36 -11.43
C ILE A 189 67.13 -16.04 -10.39
N LYS A 190 68.05 -16.98 -10.13
CA LYS A 190 69.19 -16.77 -9.22
C LYS A 190 70.13 -15.66 -9.70
N LYS A 191 70.34 -15.51 -11.00
CA LYS A 191 71.12 -14.41 -11.56
C LYS A 191 70.41 -13.06 -11.39
N LEU A 192 69.08 -13.03 -11.49
CA LEU A 192 68.30 -11.81 -11.26
C LEU A 192 68.32 -11.40 -9.79
N SER A 193 68.29 -12.38 -8.89
CA SER A 193 68.29 -12.16 -7.44
C SER A 193 68.95 -13.34 -6.73
N SER A 194 70.17 -13.13 -6.23
CA SER A 194 70.97 -14.15 -5.54
C SER A 194 70.36 -14.64 -4.23
N GLU A 195 69.45 -13.87 -3.66
CA GLU A 195 68.72 -14.19 -2.42
C GLU A 195 67.66 -15.30 -2.62
N VAL A 196 67.26 -15.58 -3.86
CA VAL A 196 66.22 -16.58 -4.17
C VAL A 196 66.79 -17.99 -4.07
N LYS A 197 66.17 -18.82 -3.24
CA LYS A 197 66.51 -20.24 -3.06
C LYS A 197 65.59 -21.11 -3.91
N ASP A 198 66.04 -22.32 -4.22
CA ASP A 198 65.22 -23.27 -4.98
C ASP A 198 63.93 -23.65 -4.25
N GLN A 199 63.92 -23.57 -2.91
CA GLN A 199 62.74 -23.82 -2.08
C GLN A 199 61.66 -22.72 -2.23
N ASP A 200 62.04 -21.51 -2.62
CA ASP A 200 61.12 -20.37 -2.81
C ASP A 200 60.29 -20.52 -4.09
N ILE A 201 60.73 -21.37 -5.01
CA ILE A 201 60.03 -21.69 -6.24
C ILE A 201 59.18 -22.94 -5.99
N LYS A 202 57.87 -22.79 -6.11
CA LYS A 202 56.90 -23.87 -5.90
C LYS A 202 56.71 -24.72 -7.16
N ARG A 203 56.57 -24.09 -8.33
CA ARG A 203 56.25 -24.80 -9.58
C ARG A 203 56.80 -24.03 -10.80
N ILE A 204 57.30 -24.77 -11.80
CA ILE A 204 57.71 -24.22 -13.10
C ILE A 204 57.07 -25.10 -14.19
N VAL A 205 56.27 -24.49 -15.07
CA VAL A 205 55.51 -25.19 -16.12
C VAL A 205 55.41 -24.35 -17.39
N ARG A 206 55.60 -24.95 -18.57
CA ARG A 206 55.28 -24.33 -19.88
C ARG A 206 53.78 -24.37 -20.12
N LEU A 207 53.19 -23.24 -20.52
CA LEU A 207 51.75 -23.14 -20.77
C LEU A 207 51.39 -23.44 -22.23
N GLY A 208 50.37 -24.29 -22.42
CA GLY A 208 49.81 -24.63 -23.74
C GLY A 208 50.47 -25.81 -24.45
N PRO A 209 49.90 -26.27 -25.57
CA PRO A 209 50.42 -27.37 -26.38
C PRO A 209 51.70 -26.95 -27.11
N LYS A 210 52.67 -27.87 -27.21
CA LYS A 210 53.95 -27.64 -27.91
C LYS A 210 53.68 -27.46 -29.42
N ALA A 211 54.27 -26.42 -30.01
CA ALA A 211 54.18 -26.14 -31.44
C ALA A 211 55.55 -25.63 -31.95
N GLU A 212 55.93 -26.01 -33.17
CA GLU A 212 57.24 -25.63 -33.73
C GLU A 212 57.36 -24.14 -34.04
N THR A 213 56.24 -23.46 -34.28
CA THR A 213 56.20 -22.05 -34.71
C THR A 213 56.07 -21.06 -33.57
N LYS A 214 55.81 -21.51 -32.34
CA LYS A 214 55.49 -20.63 -31.20
C LYS A 214 56.16 -21.11 -29.92
N ILE A 215 57.00 -20.24 -29.36
CA ILE A 215 57.61 -20.47 -28.05
C ILE A 215 56.55 -20.29 -26.96
N ARG A 216 56.33 -21.32 -26.14
CA ARG A 216 55.34 -21.26 -25.05
C ARG A 216 55.82 -20.41 -23.88
N PRO A 217 54.95 -19.60 -23.25
CA PRO A 217 55.29 -18.93 -21.99
C PRO A 217 55.57 -19.94 -20.87
N VAL A 218 56.46 -19.58 -19.95
CA VAL A 218 56.71 -20.34 -18.72
C VAL A 218 55.99 -19.66 -17.56
N LEU A 219 55.16 -20.42 -16.85
CA LEU A 219 54.58 -20.05 -15.56
C LEU A 219 55.54 -20.49 -14.44
N ILE A 220 55.85 -19.57 -13.55
CA ILE A 220 56.67 -19.81 -12.36
C ILE A 220 55.84 -19.41 -11.14
N GLU A 221 55.49 -20.37 -10.29
CA GLU A 221 54.83 -20.09 -9.01
C GLU A 221 55.88 -19.90 -7.92
N MET A 222 55.87 -18.73 -7.29
CA MET A 222 56.67 -18.44 -6.11
C MET A 222 55.89 -18.79 -4.84
N ARG A 223 56.59 -19.06 -3.73
CA ARG A 223 55.94 -19.25 -2.42
C ARG A 223 55.57 -17.93 -1.72
N SER A 224 56.18 -16.82 -2.13
CA SER A 224 56.03 -15.53 -1.46
C SER A 224 55.99 -14.38 -2.46
N CYS A 225 55.06 -13.45 -2.24
CA CYS A 225 54.90 -12.25 -3.06
C CYS A 225 56.13 -11.34 -2.97
N ALA A 226 56.77 -11.26 -1.79
CA ALA A 226 57.97 -10.44 -1.60
C ALA A 226 59.14 -10.90 -2.49
N ILE A 227 59.31 -12.22 -2.63
CA ILE A 227 60.36 -12.80 -3.47
C ILE A 227 60.02 -12.60 -4.95
N LYS A 228 58.73 -12.76 -5.32
CA LYS A 228 58.23 -12.45 -6.66
C LYS A 228 58.57 -11.01 -7.07
N ASP A 229 58.28 -10.06 -6.18
CA ASP A 229 58.51 -8.65 -6.44
C ASP A 229 60.01 -8.32 -6.54
N LEU A 230 60.87 -8.98 -5.75
CA LEU A 230 62.32 -8.83 -5.86
C LEU A 230 62.84 -9.28 -7.24
N VAL A 231 62.36 -10.43 -7.72
CA VAL A 231 62.70 -10.94 -9.07
C VAL A 231 62.22 -9.97 -10.14
N LEU A 232 60.97 -9.51 -10.06
CA LEU A 232 60.39 -8.60 -11.05
C LEU A 232 61.07 -7.23 -11.05
N LYS A 233 61.44 -6.68 -9.89
CA LYS A 233 62.23 -5.44 -9.78
C LYS A 233 63.59 -5.56 -10.47
N ASN A 234 64.20 -6.74 -10.46
CA ASN A 234 65.49 -6.99 -11.09
C ASN A 234 65.40 -7.45 -12.55
N SER A 235 64.18 -7.57 -13.12
CA SER A 235 63.96 -8.11 -14.47
C SER A 235 64.67 -7.34 -15.58
N PHE A 236 64.96 -6.05 -15.40
CA PHE A 236 65.72 -5.23 -16.35
C PHE A 236 67.11 -5.80 -16.65
N LYS A 237 67.71 -6.54 -15.71
CA LYS A 237 69.03 -7.15 -15.88
C LYS A 237 69.06 -8.24 -16.95
N LEU A 238 67.91 -8.83 -17.32
CA LEU A 238 67.83 -9.88 -18.36
C LEU A 238 68.51 -9.45 -19.67
N LYS A 239 68.28 -8.20 -20.09
CA LYS A 239 68.84 -7.62 -21.31
C LYS A 239 70.37 -7.52 -21.29
N THR A 240 70.95 -7.45 -20.09
CA THR A 240 72.40 -7.24 -19.88
C THR A 240 73.17 -8.52 -19.56
N MET A 241 72.50 -9.64 -19.32
CA MET A 241 73.14 -10.87 -18.82
C MET A 241 73.80 -11.73 -19.90
N HIS A 242 73.12 -11.95 -21.02
CA HIS A 242 73.58 -12.81 -22.12
C HIS A 242 72.80 -12.50 -23.39
N GLU A 243 73.43 -12.59 -24.57
CA GLU A 243 72.78 -12.28 -25.86
C GLU A 243 71.51 -13.13 -26.09
N ASP A 244 71.54 -14.41 -25.70
CA ASP A 244 70.38 -15.33 -25.81
C ASP A 244 69.18 -14.96 -24.91
N LEU A 245 69.34 -14.00 -23.98
CA LEU A 245 68.30 -13.54 -23.07
C LEU A 245 67.78 -12.13 -23.41
N ASP A 246 68.34 -11.45 -24.41
CA ASP A 246 67.93 -10.09 -24.79
C ASP A 246 66.43 -10.00 -25.12
N LYS A 247 65.92 -11.02 -25.81
CA LYS A 247 64.50 -11.11 -26.17
C LYS A 247 63.64 -11.79 -25.12
N VAL A 248 64.19 -12.21 -23.97
CA VAL A 248 63.43 -12.83 -22.88
C VAL A 248 62.97 -11.73 -21.93
N TRP A 249 61.67 -11.73 -21.60
CA TRP A 249 61.13 -10.82 -20.61
C TRP A 249 60.22 -11.53 -19.63
N ILE A 250 60.06 -10.91 -18.47
CA ILE A 250 59.26 -11.42 -17.37
C ILE A 250 58.16 -10.41 -17.03
N SER A 251 56.97 -10.88 -16.68
CA SER A 251 55.86 -10.06 -16.19
C SER A 251 55.10 -10.74 -15.06
N HIS A 252 54.19 -9.99 -14.45
CA HIS A 252 53.13 -10.57 -13.60
C HIS A 252 52.22 -11.50 -14.41
N ASP A 253 51.69 -12.54 -13.77
CA ASP A 253 50.56 -13.35 -14.30
C ASP A 253 49.23 -12.64 -14.02
N LEU A 254 48.87 -11.75 -14.93
CA LEU A 254 47.64 -10.97 -14.81
C LEU A 254 46.42 -11.77 -15.30
N THR A 255 45.27 -11.52 -14.68
CA THR A 255 43.98 -12.04 -15.18
C THR A 255 43.67 -11.48 -16.57
N VAL A 256 42.69 -12.09 -17.26
CA VAL A 256 42.24 -11.61 -18.57
C VAL A 256 41.81 -10.14 -18.50
N ASP A 257 41.02 -9.79 -17.48
CA ASP A 257 40.51 -8.43 -17.26
C ASP A 257 41.64 -7.45 -16.97
N GLN A 258 42.57 -7.80 -16.06
CA GLN A 258 43.74 -6.97 -15.75
C GLN A 258 44.63 -6.74 -16.97
N ARG A 259 44.79 -7.74 -17.86
CA ARG A 259 45.54 -7.56 -19.11
C ARG A 259 44.83 -6.61 -20.07
N ALA A 260 43.50 -6.70 -20.17
CA ALA A 260 42.72 -5.81 -21.02
C ALA A 260 42.81 -4.36 -20.51
N GLU A 261 42.69 -4.16 -19.20
CA GLU A 261 42.84 -2.85 -18.56
C GLU A 261 44.25 -2.27 -18.74
N LEU A 262 45.29 -3.07 -18.47
CA LEU A 262 46.68 -2.67 -18.68
C LEU A 262 46.94 -2.31 -20.15
N LYS A 263 46.41 -3.09 -21.09
CA LYS A 263 46.52 -2.80 -22.53
C LYS A 263 45.88 -1.45 -22.86
N LYS A 264 44.68 -1.18 -22.34
CA LYS A 264 43.99 0.10 -22.51
C LYS A 264 44.84 1.27 -22.00
N LEU A 265 45.38 1.16 -20.78
CA LEU A 265 46.25 2.18 -20.19
C LEU A 265 47.53 2.42 -21.00
N ILE A 266 48.15 1.33 -21.50
CA ILE A 266 49.33 1.40 -22.36
C ILE A 266 49.00 2.11 -23.67
N ASP A 267 47.88 1.75 -24.31
CA ASP A 267 47.46 2.34 -25.58
C ASP A 267 47.12 3.83 -25.41
N GLU A 268 46.42 4.21 -24.34
CA GLU A 268 46.18 5.62 -23.98
C GLU A 268 47.48 6.40 -23.75
N ALA A 269 48.45 5.82 -23.04
CA ALA A 269 49.75 6.44 -22.80
C ALA A 269 50.56 6.63 -24.09
N LYS A 270 50.51 5.65 -25.01
CA LYS A 270 51.15 5.77 -26.33
C LYS A 270 50.51 6.88 -27.16
N SER A 271 49.19 6.97 -27.19
CA SER A 271 48.48 8.04 -27.91
C SER A 271 48.84 9.44 -27.40
N ARG A 272 49.04 9.62 -26.09
CA ARG A 272 49.47 10.90 -25.49
C ARG A 272 50.92 11.29 -25.82
N LYS A 273 51.83 10.32 -26.01
CA LYS A 273 53.21 10.60 -26.41
C LYS A 273 53.31 11.07 -27.87
N ILE A 274 52.41 10.61 -28.73
CA ILE A 274 52.36 10.99 -30.14
C ILE A 274 51.85 12.44 -30.32
N SER A 275 51.10 12.98 -29.36
CA SER A 275 50.52 14.34 -29.42
C SER A 275 51.43 15.48 -28.93
N CYS A 276 52.68 15.22 -28.54
CA CYS A 276 53.65 16.26 -28.18
C CYS A 276 54.79 16.34 -29.21
N PRO A 277 54.68 17.16 -30.28
CA PRO A 277 55.77 17.37 -31.22
C PRO A 277 56.73 18.42 -30.66
N GLY A 278 57.87 17.97 -30.13
CA GLY A 278 58.86 18.90 -29.60
C GLY A 278 60.05 18.24 -28.93
N ILE A 279 60.70 17.28 -29.60
CA ILE A 279 62.14 17.02 -29.62
C ILE A 279 62.35 16.06 -30.80
N ALA A 280 63.24 16.42 -31.72
CA ALA A 280 63.52 15.66 -32.93
C ALA A 280 64.18 14.31 -32.58
N ASP A 281 63.62 13.21 -33.10
CA ASP A 281 64.29 11.93 -33.20
C ASP A 281 65.13 11.92 -34.49
N ASP A 282 66.45 11.95 -34.33
CA ASP A 282 67.36 11.40 -35.33
C ASP A 282 67.83 10.03 -34.82
N ALA A 283 67.74 9.03 -35.70
CA ALA A 283 68.20 7.65 -35.59
C ALA A 283 67.49 6.68 -34.59
N GLY A 284 66.71 5.76 -35.18
CA GLY A 284 66.92 4.32 -34.96
C GLY A 284 66.31 3.67 -33.71
N GLY A 285 65.12 3.08 -33.89
CA GLY A 285 64.75 1.76 -33.36
C GLY A 285 64.95 1.48 -31.86
N GLY A 286 63.87 1.61 -31.10
CA GLY A 286 63.56 0.72 -29.97
C GLY A 286 64.23 1.02 -28.63
N SER A 287 63.63 1.90 -27.83
CA SER A 287 63.85 1.93 -26.38
C SER A 287 62.72 2.70 -25.70
N LEU A 288 62.05 2.09 -24.72
CA LEU A 288 61.24 2.81 -23.75
C LEU A 288 61.63 2.33 -22.35
N PHE A 289 62.13 3.28 -21.57
CA PHE A 289 62.61 3.20 -20.18
C PHE A 289 64.02 2.64 -19.98
N SER A 290 64.99 3.57 -20.06
CA SER A 290 66.22 3.51 -19.26
C SER A 290 66.30 4.83 -18.49
N CYS A 291 66.13 4.78 -17.18
CA CYS A 291 66.61 5.84 -16.29
C CYS A 291 67.84 5.24 -15.60
N GLY A 292 69.02 5.55 -16.14
CA GLY A 292 70.29 5.43 -15.44
C GLY A 292 70.82 6.83 -15.22
N ASP A 293 70.98 7.21 -13.96
CA ASP A 293 71.70 8.42 -13.56
C ASP A 293 73.19 8.29 -13.93
N TYR A 294 73.81 9.37 -14.44
CA TYR A 294 75.08 9.95 -13.97
C TYR A 294 75.42 11.22 -14.80
N ASP A 295 75.51 12.33 -14.07
CA ASP A 295 76.28 13.56 -14.29
C ASP A 295 76.67 14.01 -15.70
N SER A 296 76.10 15.15 -16.11
CA SER A 296 76.82 16.41 -16.39
C SER A 296 76.11 17.23 -17.47
N CYS A 297 75.31 18.21 -17.06
CA CYS A 297 75.04 19.38 -17.88
C CYS A 297 74.65 20.53 -16.94
N GLY A 298 75.55 21.51 -16.83
CA GLY A 298 75.34 22.71 -16.06
C GLY A 298 74.25 23.58 -16.68
N CYS A 299 73.22 23.86 -15.89
CA CYS A 299 72.37 25.02 -16.10
C CYS A 299 72.53 25.90 -14.86
N GLY A 300 73.23 27.03 -15.06
CA GLY A 300 73.41 28.05 -14.05
C GLY A 300 72.07 28.62 -13.61
N ILE A 301 71.86 28.66 -12.29
CA ILE A 301 70.89 29.56 -11.68
C ILE A 301 71.71 30.64 -10.98
N CYS A 302 71.58 31.84 -11.53
CA CYS A 302 72.11 33.06 -11.00
C CYS A 302 71.49 33.37 -9.63
N SER A 303 72.35 33.81 -8.72
CA SER A 303 72.07 34.23 -7.35
C SER A 303 71.27 35.54 -7.24
N GLY A 304 70.59 35.70 -6.11
CA GLY A 304 70.00 36.94 -5.57
C GLY A 304 68.55 36.67 -5.15
N GLY A 305 68.14 36.73 -3.89
CA GLY A 305 68.57 37.57 -2.78
C GLY A 305 67.32 38.32 -2.26
N ASP A 306 67.19 38.40 -0.95
CA ASP A 306 66.24 39.20 -0.15
C ASP A 306 64.85 38.62 0.16
N GLY A 307 64.53 38.62 1.46
CA GLY A 307 63.42 37.90 2.08
C GLY A 307 62.17 38.74 2.36
N CYS A 308 61.61 38.54 3.57
CA CYS A 308 60.29 38.94 4.09
C CYS A 308 59.20 37.92 3.69
N GLY A 309 58.47 37.22 4.57
CA GLY A 309 57.84 37.66 5.81
C GLY A 309 56.38 38.04 5.52
N GLY A 310 55.42 37.29 6.05
CA GLY A 310 54.03 37.77 6.18
C GLY A 310 52.93 36.95 5.52
N ASN A 311 52.19 36.25 6.38
CA ASN A 311 50.79 35.83 6.29
C ASN A 311 49.83 36.89 5.70
N VAL A 312 48.87 36.53 4.83
CA VAL A 312 47.41 36.75 5.00
C VAL A 312 46.57 36.26 3.80
N ASN A 313 45.34 35.87 4.16
CA ASN A 313 44.19 35.39 3.40
C ASN A 313 43.82 36.14 2.11
N GLY A 314 43.23 35.38 1.17
CA GLY A 314 41.82 35.59 0.81
C GLY A 314 41.52 36.34 -0.49
N GLY A 315 40.80 35.64 -1.36
CA GLY A 315 39.66 36.21 -2.08
C GLY A 315 39.92 36.84 -3.45
N GLY A 316 39.40 36.18 -4.48
CA GLY A 316 38.45 36.81 -5.38
C GLY A 316 39.01 37.57 -6.59
N ASN A 317 38.64 37.01 -7.75
CA ASN A 317 37.99 37.70 -8.86
C ASN A 317 38.82 38.42 -9.95
N ASP A 318 38.47 37.99 -11.17
CA ASP A 318 38.21 38.75 -12.39
C ASP A 318 39.37 39.25 -13.27
N GLY A 319 39.30 38.86 -14.56
CA GLY A 319 39.54 39.80 -15.65
C GLY A 319 40.39 39.34 -16.85
N GLY A 320 39.77 39.38 -18.04
CA GLY A 320 40.41 39.68 -19.34
C GLY A 320 40.91 38.47 -20.13
N ILE A 321 40.22 37.98 -21.17
CA ILE A 321 40.00 38.53 -22.53
C ILE A 321 41.30 38.89 -23.28
N CYS A 322 41.68 38.00 -24.21
CA CYS A 322 42.05 38.30 -25.62
C CYS A 322 42.15 36.91 -26.32
N GLY A 323 41.47 36.60 -27.42
CA GLY A 323 41.14 37.40 -28.60
C GLY A 323 42.09 36.97 -29.72
N GLY A 324 41.62 36.14 -30.66
CA GLY A 324 42.44 35.71 -31.80
C GLY A 324 41.81 34.55 -32.56
N GLY A 325 40.81 34.85 -33.38
CA GLY A 325 40.25 33.89 -34.33
C GLY A 325 41.17 33.68 -35.54
N ASN A 326 40.97 32.55 -36.21
CA ASN A 326 41.07 32.41 -37.66
C ASN A 326 40.07 31.33 -38.10
N GLY A 327 39.21 31.70 -39.06
CA GLY A 327 38.47 30.73 -39.89
C GLY A 327 39.45 29.90 -40.73
N CYS A 328 39.04 28.91 -41.51
CA CYS A 328 37.93 28.89 -42.45
C CYS A 328 37.65 27.43 -42.87
N GLY A 329 36.48 27.18 -43.44
CA GLY A 329 36.30 26.13 -44.45
C GLY A 329 35.18 25.14 -44.15
N GLY A 330 33.98 25.45 -44.64
CA GLY A 330 32.85 24.54 -44.65
C GLY A 330 32.92 23.51 -45.79
N ASN A 331 32.02 22.52 -45.73
CA ASN A 331 31.03 22.22 -46.78
C ASN A 331 30.10 21.09 -46.32
N ASP A 332 28.85 21.47 -46.07
CA ASP A 332 27.63 20.97 -46.72
C ASP A 332 27.34 19.46 -46.92
N SER A 333 26.14 19.15 -46.40
CA SER A 333 25.06 18.38 -47.03
C SER A 333 25.02 16.85 -46.89
N GLY A 334 23.96 16.39 -46.22
CA GLY A 334 23.02 15.49 -46.89
C GLY A 334 22.63 14.20 -46.17
N SER A 335 21.40 14.23 -45.63
CA SER A 335 20.37 13.18 -45.75
C SER A 335 20.57 11.79 -45.14
N GLY A 336 19.60 11.36 -44.33
CA GLY A 336 19.29 9.95 -44.13
C GLY A 336 18.56 9.68 -42.81
N ASN A 337 17.24 9.57 -42.89
CA ASN A 337 16.35 9.11 -41.82
C ASN A 337 16.73 7.71 -41.31
N ASP A 338 16.36 7.44 -40.05
CA ASP A 338 15.56 6.28 -39.58
C ASP A 338 15.45 6.48 -38.05
N GLY A 339 14.30 6.85 -37.49
CA GLY A 339 13.10 6.02 -37.45
C GLY A 339 13.07 5.25 -36.12
N GLY A 340 12.79 5.94 -35.01
CA GLY A 340 12.73 5.36 -33.67
C GLY A 340 11.67 6.03 -32.82
N ILE A 341 10.47 5.47 -32.86
CA ILE A 341 9.29 5.83 -32.06
C ILE A 341 9.65 5.77 -30.56
N CYS A 342 9.46 6.88 -29.86
CA CYS A 342 9.36 6.92 -28.41
C CYS A 342 8.01 7.56 -28.05
N ASP A 343 7.02 6.70 -27.79
CA ASP A 343 5.81 7.09 -27.09
C ASP A 343 6.20 7.41 -25.64
N CYS A 344 6.15 8.69 -25.30
CA CYS A 344 6.24 9.20 -23.94
C CYS A 344 4.99 10.04 -23.70
N ASP A 345 3.97 9.43 -23.12
CA ASP A 345 2.88 10.11 -22.43
C ASP A 345 2.39 9.18 -21.32
N ASP A 346 2.70 9.51 -20.07
CA ASP A 346 1.69 10.16 -19.24
C ASP A 346 2.26 10.44 -17.84
N GLY A 347 2.20 11.72 -17.49
CA GLY A 347 2.53 12.21 -16.17
C GLY A 347 1.49 11.78 -15.13
N CYS A 348 1.97 11.55 -13.91
CA CYS A 348 1.21 11.86 -12.71
C CYS A 348 2.16 12.52 -11.72
N ASN A 349 2.06 13.85 -11.71
CA ASN A 349 2.62 14.74 -10.73
C ASN A 349 1.76 14.63 -9.46
N GLY A 350 2.34 14.12 -8.37
CA GLY A 350 1.68 13.98 -7.08
C GLY A 350 2.69 14.20 -5.98
N ASN A 351 2.89 15.46 -5.62
CA ASN A 351 3.54 15.86 -4.39
C ASN A 351 2.69 15.39 -3.21
N ASP A 352 3.26 14.55 -2.34
CA ASP A 352 2.88 14.53 -0.93
C ASP A 352 4.14 14.38 -0.06
N LYS A 353 4.58 15.54 0.43
CA LYS A 353 5.37 15.62 1.66
C LYS A 353 4.38 15.49 2.80
N ASN A 354 4.54 14.47 3.65
CA ASN A 354 4.33 14.60 5.09
C ASN A 354 4.70 13.33 5.86
N GLY A 355 5.40 13.53 6.97
CA GLY A 355 5.18 12.73 8.17
C GLY A 355 6.20 11.64 8.46
N SER A 356 7.44 12.03 8.74
CA SER A 356 8.32 11.24 9.61
C SER A 356 7.63 10.98 10.94
N ASN A 357 7.40 9.72 11.28
CA ASN A 357 7.20 9.29 12.65
C ASN A 357 8.22 8.19 12.92
N ASP A 358 9.37 8.62 13.43
CA ASP A 358 10.36 7.75 14.06
C ASP A 358 9.69 7.05 15.25
N ARG A 359 9.47 5.75 15.12
CA ARG A 359 9.18 4.88 16.25
C ARG A 359 10.35 3.95 16.44
N GLU A 360 11.18 4.35 17.39
CA GLU A 360 12.27 3.60 17.99
C GLU A 360 11.79 2.19 18.39
N VAL A 361 12.26 1.18 17.65
CA VAL A 361 12.11 -0.23 18.05
C VAL A 361 13.49 -0.75 18.42
N THR A 362 13.62 -1.02 19.71
CA THR A 362 14.80 -1.56 20.38
C THR A 362 15.32 -2.82 19.69
N LYS A 363 16.58 -2.78 19.24
CA LYS A 363 17.36 -3.97 18.87
C LYS A 363 17.50 -4.91 20.07
N LYS A 364 17.00 -6.13 19.94
CA LYS A 364 17.54 -7.29 20.67
C LYS A 364 18.32 -8.12 19.67
N ASP A 365 19.63 -7.94 19.70
CA ASP A 365 20.57 -8.84 19.04
C ASP A 365 20.57 -10.17 19.80
N SER A 366 20.25 -11.25 19.08
CA SER A 366 20.60 -12.60 19.49
C SER A 366 21.31 -13.26 18.32
N GLU A 367 22.64 -13.36 18.43
CA GLU A 367 23.52 -14.12 17.54
C GLU A 367 23.04 -15.57 17.44
N LEU A 368 22.58 -15.97 16.26
CA LEU A 368 22.55 -17.36 15.82
C LEU A 368 23.61 -17.52 14.74
N LYS A 369 24.80 -18.00 15.14
CA LYS A 369 25.83 -18.45 14.20
C LYS A 369 25.36 -19.73 13.52
N LEU A 370 24.79 -19.62 12.34
CA LEU A 370 24.66 -20.74 11.40
C LEU A 370 25.94 -20.81 10.56
N GLN A 371 26.72 -21.86 10.77
CA GLN A 371 27.79 -22.26 9.86
C GLN A 371 27.16 -22.74 8.55
N LEU A 372 27.28 -21.94 7.49
CA LEU A 372 26.90 -22.34 6.14
C LEU A 372 28.11 -22.97 5.44
N GLY A 373 28.01 -24.27 5.17
CA GLY A 373 28.89 -24.99 4.26
C GLY A 373 28.64 -24.58 2.80
N PRO A 374 29.39 -25.15 1.82
CA PRO A 374 29.36 -24.69 0.44
C PRO A 374 27.97 -24.87 -0.18
N PHE A 375 27.41 -23.77 -0.70
CA PHE A 375 26.14 -23.73 -1.42
C PHE A 375 26.28 -24.45 -2.75
N ASN A 376 25.69 -25.65 -2.86
CA ASN A 376 25.50 -26.33 -4.13
C ASN A 376 24.17 -25.90 -4.75
N SER A 377 24.05 -25.93 -6.08
CA SER A 377 22.86 -25.49 -6.83
C SER A 377 21.54 -26.16 -6.42
N SER A 378 21.59 -27.35 -5.82
CA SER A 378 20.44 -28.07 -5.24
C SER A 378 19.84 -27.39 -3.99
N SER A 379 20.56 -26.47 -3.35
CA SER A 379 20.14 -25.80 -2.10
C SER A 379 19.21 -24.62 -2.35
N ALA A 380 19.26 -24.04 -3.55
CA ALA A 380 18.42 -22.91 -3.94
C ALA A 380 16.97 -23.36 -4.19
N ASP A 381 16.79 -24.52 -4.85
CA ASP A 381 15.47 -25.09 -5.11
C ASP A 381 14.77 -25.52 -3.80
N THR A 382 15.53 -26.06 -2.84
CA THR A 382 14.99 -26.43 -1.52
C THR A 382 14.62 -25.23 -0.65
N LEU A 383 15.34 -24.11 -0.78
CA LEU A 383 14.97 -22.86 -0.11
C LEU A 383 13.74 -22.23 -0.75
N LEU A 384 13.61 -22.29 -2.07
CA LEU A 384 12.43 -21.79 -2.77
C LEU A 384 11.18 -22.61 -2.40
N ASP A 385 11.31 -23.93 -2.27
CA ASP A 385 10.23 -24.82 -1.81
C ASP A 385 9.85 -24.58 -0.33
N LEU A 386 10.82 -24.33 0.54
CA LEU A 386 10.58 -23.98 1.94
C LEU A 386 9.90 -22.61 2.08
N PHE A 387 10.31 -21.62 1.28
CA PHE A 387 9.68 -20.29 1.26
C PHE A 387 8.27 -20.33 0.67
N ASN A 388 8.05 -21.09 -0.41
CA ASN A 388 6.72 -21.27 -1.00
C ASN A 388 5.78 -22.00 -0.02
N SER A 389 6.27 -23.00 0.70
CA SER A 389 5.53 -23.70 1.75
C SER A 389 5.12 -22.77 2.90
N GLU A 390 6.04 -21.92 3.36
CA GLU A 390 5.74 -21.01 4.48
C GLU A 390 4.83 -19.85 4.07
N ILE A 391 4.91 -19.37 2.82
CA ILE A 391 3.95 -18.41 2.25
C ILE A 391 2.55 -19.03 2.19
N VAL A 392 2.42 -20.29 1.75
CA VAL A 392 1.13 -21.00 1.75
C VAL A 392 0.58 -21.16 3.17
N ARG A 393 1.43 -21.47 4.17
CA ARG A 393 1.01 -21.54 5.59
C ARG A 393 0.56 -20.19 6.16
N ILE A 394 1.23 -19.10 5.80
CA ILE A 394 0.85 -17.75 6.22
C ILE A 394 -0.49 -17.35 5.57
N VAL A 395 -0.71 -17.70 4.30
CA VAL A 395 -1.98 -17.48 3.60
C VAL A 395 -3.12 -18.31 4.23
N ASP A 396 -2.86 -19.55 4.63
CA ASP A 396 -3.84 -20.41 5.32
C ASP A 396 -4.14 -19.95 6.76
N MET A 397 -3.17 -19.38 7.48
CA MET A 397 -3.37 -18.81 8.81
C MET A 397 -4.26 -17.55 8.81
N VAL A 398 -4.29 -16.80 7.71
CA VAL A 398 -5.10 -15.58 7.54
C VAL A 398 -6.49 -15.87 6.98
N ALA A 399 -6.86 -17.14 6.79
CA ALA A 399 -8.20 -17.57 6.38
C ALA A 399 -9.07 -18.09 7.55
N PRO A 400 -9.52 -17.26 8.52
CA PRO A 400 -10.57 -17.71 9.42
C PRO A 400 -11.91 -17.60 8.69
N CYS A 401 -12.38 -18.69 8.07
CA CYS A 401 -13.82 -18.98 7.93
C CYS A 401 -14.05 -20.43 7.46
N ARG A 402 -13.83 -21.38 8.35
CA ARG A 402 -14.67 -22.59 8.40
C ARG A 402 -15.23 -22.69 9.82
N TYR A 403 -16.52 -22.98 9.91
CA TYR A 403 -17.36 -23.09 11.11
C TYR A 403 -18.00 -21.81 11.67
N VAL A 404 -19.06 -21.35 10.99
CA VAL A 404 -20.29 -20.97 11.70
C VAL A 404 -21.39 -21.92 11.23
N LYS A 405 -21.42 -23.12 11.81
CA LYS A 405 -22.60 -23.98 11.71
C LYS A 405 -23.66 -23.41 12.67
N SER A 406 -24.79 -23.03 12.12
CA SER A 406 -26.13 -23.38 12.60
C SER A 406 -26.24 -23.65 14.11
N THR A 407 -26.48 -22.60 14.89
CA THR A 407 -27.12 -22.69 16.21
C THR A 407 -28.10 -21.54 16.36
N HIS A 408 -29.18 -21.55 15.57
CA HIS A 408 -30.35 -20.69 15.82
C HIS A 408 -31.66 -21.37 15.39
N THR A 409 -31.78 -22.67 15.69
CA THR A 409 -33.03 -23.42 15.50
C THR A 409 -33.19 -24.52 16.54
N GLN A 410 -33.08 -24.16 17.83
CA GLN A 410 -33.47 -25.08 18.92
C GLN A 410 -33.67 -24.38 20.28
N ILE A 411 -34.34 -23.24 20.32
CA ILE A 411 -34.97 -22.72 21.55
C ILE A 411 -36.31 -22.14 21.12
N LEU A 412 -37.38 -22.92 21.23
CA LEU A 412 -38.81 -22.54 21.32
C LEU A 412 -39.73 -23.72 20.92
N VAL A 413 -39.52 -24.90 21.50
CA VAL A 413 -40.61 -25.90 21.68
C VAL A 413 -40.37 -26.61 22.99
N LYS A 414 -40.74 -25.95 24.10
CA LYS A 414 -41.03 -26.52 25.42
C LYS A 414 -41.39 -25.36 26.34
N SER A 415 -42.64 -24.90 26.25
CA SER A 415 -43.43 -24.19 27.27
C SER A 415 -44.64 -23.53 26.59
N SER A 416 -45.69 -24.31 26.36
CA SER A 416 -47.12 -23.92 26.31
C SER A 416 -47.95 -25.17 26.06
#